data_AF-A0ABC9SRF1-F1
#
_entry.id   AF-A0ABC9SRF1-F1
#
_cell.length_a   1.000
_cell.length_b   1.000
_cell.length_c   1.000
_cell.angle_alpha   90.00
_cell.angle_beta   90.00
_cell.angle_gamma   90.00
#
_symmetry.space_group_name_H-M   'P 1'
#
loop_
_entity.id
_entity.type
_entity.pdbx_description
1 polymer ?
#
loop_
_entity_poly.entity_id
_entity_poly.type
_entity_poly.pdbx_seq_one_letter_code
_entity_poly.pdbx_strand_id
1 'polypeptide(L)'
;MGVTWTYFKQFEIVEHEENDYNEMIRYFDQGELRFTYTTSGTLRAVFAHYKIHIPIYSEFEPPNSKKLELVSPDNLVHACEDAIKVLKEGINPEFKGFDGEKSLLWELDDLDGRNGGSRTIVELNARIIDDLKRIKSISSQEYYIIENEQ
;
A
#
# COMPACT_ATOMS: atom_id res chain seq x y z
N MET A 1 14.44 0.04 -9.09
CA MET A 1 14.24 -0.47 -7.72
C MET A 1 12.74 -0.36 -7.45
N GLY A 2 12.10 -1.42 -6.96
CA GLY A 2 10.65 -1.48 -6.71
C GLY A 2 10.36 -1.53 -5.22
N VAL A 3 9.10 -1.45 -4.82
CA VAL A 3 8.65 -1.60 -3.42
C VAL A 3 7.83 -2.89 -3.32
N THR A 4 8.06 -3.65 -2.27
CA THR A 4 7.29 -4.88 -1.99
C THR A 4 6.37 -4.63 -0.80
N TRP A 5 5.08 -4.89 -1.00
CA TRP A 5 4.11 -4.98 0.08
C TRP A 5 3.78 -6.45 0.32
N THR A 6 3.79 -6.85 1.58
CA THR A 6 3.46 -8.22 1.99
C THR A 6 2.05 -8.24 2.54
N TYR A 7 1.29 -9.27 2.15
CA TYR A 7 0.00 -9.56 2.74
C TYR A 7 0.01 -10.91 3.44
N PHE A 8 -0.69 -11.04 4.56
CA PHE A 8 -0.71 -12.26 5.38
C PHE A 8 -1.99 -12.33 6.22
N LYS A 9 -2.35 -13.51 6.72
CA LYS A 9 -3.50 -13.68 7.64
C LYS A 9 -3.11 -13.66 9.10
N GLN A 10 -1.96 -14.25 9.40
CA GLN A 10 -1.48 -14.44 10.77
C GLN A 10 0.01 -14.20 10.83
N PHE A 11 0.51 -13.84 12.00
CA PHE A 11 1.93 -13.70 12.26
C PHE A 11 2.27 -14.21 13.66
N GLU A 12 3.52 -14.62 13.84
CA GLU A 12 4.12 -14.91 15.13
C GLU A 12 5.48 -14.20 15.23
N ILE A 13 5.93 -13.89 16.43
CA ILE A 13 7.31 -13.44 16.67
C ILE A 13 8.04 -14.60 17.35
N VAL A 14 9.07 -15.10 16.68
CA VAL A 14 9.79 -16.32 17.05
C VAL A 14 11.27 -16.01 17.27
N GLU A 15 11.96 -16.82 18.08
CA GLU A 15 13.41 -16.73 18.19
C GLU A 15 14.07 -17.10 16.86
N HIS A 16 15.06 -16.31 16.44
CA HIS A 16 15.75 -16.51 15.17
C HIS A 16 17.07 -17.28 15.42
N GLU A 17 17.10 -18.56 15.10
CA GLU A 17 18.23 -19.45 15.44
C GLU A 17 19.48 -19.25 14.56
N GLU A 18 19.38 -18.57 13.41
CA GLU A 18 20.43 -18.60 12.36
C GLU A 18 21.24 -17.29 12.14
N ASN A 19 20.95 -16.17 12.83
CA ASN A 19 21.64 -14.87 12.64
C ASN A 19 21.82 -14.12 13.98
N ASP A 20 22.51 -12.97 13.96
CA ASP A 20 22.70 -12.07 15.11
C ASP A 20 21.40 -11.43 15.66
N TYR A 21 20.27 -11.65 14.99
CA TYR A 21 18.95 -11.19 15.45
C TYR A 21 18.37 -12.21 16.43
N ASN A 22 17.89 -11.73 17.58
CA ASN A 22 17.31 -12.63 18.59
C ASN A 22 15.91 -13.13 18.21
N GLU A 23 15.12 -12.31 17.50
CA GLU A 23 13.72 -12.60 17.17
C GLU A 23 13.41 -12.16 15.74
N MET A 24 12.43 -12.80 15.10
CA MET A 24 11.93 -12.46 13.77
C MET A 24 10.41 -12.53 13.71
N ILE A 25 9.81 -11.80 12.77
CA ILE A 25 8.40 -11.91 12.44
C ILE A 25 8.22 -13.06 11.45
N ARG A 26 7.38 -14.04 11.78
CA ARG A 26 7.01 -15.12 10.87
C ARG A 26 5.58 -14.89 10.38
N TYR A 27 5.41 -14.61 9.10
CA TYR A 27 4.10 -14.47 8.47
C TYR A 27 3.54 -15.81 7.96
N PHE A 28 2.24 -16.00 8.10
CA PHE A 28 1.51 -17.18 7.62
C PHE A 28 0.49 -16.81 6.55
N ASP A 29 0.32 -17.73 5.60
CA ASP A 29 -0.46 -17.54 4.36
C ASP A 29 0.01 -16.32 3.55
N GLN A 30 1.31 -16.02 3.59
CA GLN A 30 1.82 -14.79 3.02
C GLN A 30 1.88 -14.78 1.49
N GLY A 31 1.84 -13.57 0.92
CA GLY A 31 2.19 -13.32 -0.46
C GLY A 31 2.60 -11.87 -0.70
N GLU A 32 2.99 -11.57 -1.94
CA GLU A 32 3.61 -10.29 -2.28
C GLU A 32 2.81 -9.50 -3.33
N LEU A 33 2.80 -8.19 -3.13
CA LEU A 33 2.45 -7.18 -4.12
C LEU A 33 3.71 -6.38 -4.46
N ARG A 34 4.13 -6.43 -5.72
CA ARG A 34 5.33 -5.73 -6.19
C ARG A 34 4.92 -4.50 -6.99
N PHE A 35 5.37 -3.34 -6.54
CA PHE A 35 5.05 -2.05 -7.14
C PHE A 35 6.32 -1.33 -7.58
N THR A 36 6.16 -0.34 -8.46
CA THR A 36 7.19 0.69 -8.64
C THR A 36 7.16 1.65 -7.45
N TYR A 37 8.25 2.39 -7.19
CA TYR A 37 8.22 3.44 -6.16
C TYR A 37 7.11 4.46 -6.39
N THR A 38 6.90 4.87 -7.65
CA THR A 38 5.84 5.81 -8.02
C THR A 38 4.47 5.24 -7.66
N THR A 39 4.16 4.03 -8.12
CA THR A 39 2.88 3.36 -7.82
C THR A 39 2.66 3.21 -6.31
N SER A 40 3.68 2.75 -5.58
CA SER A 40 3.60 2.61 -4.13
C SER A 40 3.39 3.96 -3.43
N GLY A 41 4.11 5.00 -3.84
CA GLY A 41 3.92 6.37 -3.35
C GLY A 41 2.51 6.90 -3.58
N THR A 42 1.97 6.72 -4.78
CA THR A 42 0.59 7.10 -5.11
C THR A 42 -0.42 6.33 -4.25
N LEU A 43 -0.25 5.02 -4.06
CA LEU A 43 -1.14 4.22 -3.21
C LEU A 43 -1.10 4.71 -1.75
N ARG A 44 0.08 5.05 -1.21
CA ARG A 44 0.19 5.65 0.13
C ARG A 44 -0.53 7.00 0.20
N ALA A 45 -0.41 7.86 -0.82
CA ALA A 45 -1.12 9.13 -0.88
C ALA A 45 -2.65 8.92 -0.93
N VAL A 46 -3.12 7.91 -1.68
CA VAL A 46 -4.52 7.52 -1.70
C VAL A 46 -5.00 7.11 -0.31
N PHE A 47 -4.27 6.24 0.39
CA PHE A 47 -4.65 5.79 1.72
C PHE A 47 -4.54 6.88 2.80
N ALA A 48 -3.58 7.80 2.67
CA ALA A 48 -3.42 8.94 3.57
C ALA A 48 -4.67 9.83 3.63
N HIS A 49 -5.39 9.98 2.51
CA HIS A 49 -6.67 10.70 2.47
C HIS A 49 -7.74 10.10 3.38
N TYR A 50 -7.69 8.78 3.59
CA TYR A 50 -8.56 8.05 4.51
C TYR A 50 -7.95 7.89 5.91
N LYS A 51 -6.85 8.61 6.20
CA LYS A 51 -6.06 8.51 7.43
C LYS A 51 -5.50 7.11 7.70
N ILE A 52 -5.25 6.35 6.64
CA ILE A 52 -4.67 5.02 6.71
C ILE A 52 -3.18 5.11 6.40
N HIS A 53 -2.35 4.71 7.37
CA HIS A 53 -0.92 4.55 7.18
C HIS A 53 -0.64 3.07 6.98
N ILE A 54 -0.15 2.67 5.80
CA ILE A 54 0.32 1.29 5.59
C ILE A 54 1.58 1.12 6.43
N PRO A 55 1.56 0.23 7.45
CA PRO A 55 2.71 0.07 8.32
C PRO A 55 3.88 -0.56 7.57
N ILE A 56 5.09 -0.14 7.93
CA ILE A 56 6.34 -0.65 7.37
C ILE A 56 6.98 -1.53 8.44
N TYR A 57 7.38 -2.75 8.08
CA TYR A 57 8.11 -3.65 8.98
C TYR A 57 9.29 -4.31 8.28
N SER A 58 10.37 -4.48 9.02
CA SER A 58 11.43 -5.44 8.74
C SER A 58 11.08 -6.78 9.41
N GLU A 59 11.21 -7.88 8.67
CA GLU A 59 10.99 -9.23 9.19
C GLU A 59 11.97 -9.57 10.33
N PHE A 60 13.18 -9.00 10.27
CA PHE A 60 14.27 -9.30 11.19
C PHE A 60 14.37 -8.32 12.37
N GLU A 61 13.54 -7.28 12.39
CA GLU A 61 13.50 -6.29 13.47
C GLU A 61 12.08 -6.15 14.01
N PRO A 62 11.55 -7.20 14.69
CA PRO A 62 10.23 -7.12 15.30
C PRO A 62 10.19 -6.01 16.37
N PRO A 63 9.03 -5.34 16.56
CA PRO A 63 8.91 -4.31 17.58
C PRO A 63 9.04 -4.92 18.99
N ASN A 64 9.69 -4.20 19.90
CA ASN A 64 9.86 -4.61 21.30
C ASN A 64 8.55 -4.95 22.02
N SER A 65 7.43 -4.36 21.58
CA SER A 65 6.08 -4.63 22.11
C SER A 65 5.53 -6.02 21.74
N LYS A 66 6.18 -6.71 20.79
CA LYS A 66 5.74 -7.95 20.14
C LYS A 66 4.35 -7.86 19.51
N LYS A 67 3.92 -6.65 19.14
CA LYS A 67 2.63 -6.38 18.51
C LYS A 67 2.84 -5.55 17.26
N LEU A 68 2.24 -5.98 16.16
CA LEU A 68 2.17 -5.19 14.94
C LEU A 68 0.94 -4.29 14.98
N GLU A 69 1.14 -3.00 14.79
CA GLU A 69 0.09 -2.00 14.59
C GLU A 69 -0.44 -2.11 13.15
N LEU A 70 -1.31 -3.10 12.94
CA LEU A 70 -1.87 -3.40 11.62
C LEU A 70 -3.13 -2.58 11.34
N VAL A 71 -3.32 -2.23 10.07
CA VAL A 71 -4.57 -1.63 9.59
C VAL A 71 -5.61 -2.74 9.44
N SER A 72 -6.81 -2.52 9.97
CA SER A 72 -7.93 -3.45 9.77
C SER A 72 -8.21 -3.67 8.28
N PRO A 73 -8.37 -4.93 7.81
CA PRO A 73 -8.72 -5.22 6.43
C PRO A 73 -10.01 -4.52 5.98
N ASP A 74 -11.00 -4.39 6.85
CA ASP A 74 -12.27 -3.71 6.53
C ASP A 74 -12.07 -2.22 6.22
N ASN A 75 -11.19 -1.55 6.98
CA ASN A 75 -10.85 -0.15 6.73
C ASN A 75 -10.17 0.01 5.36
N LEU A 76 -9.29 -0.92 4.98
CA LEU A 76 -8.66 -0.93 3.65
C LEU A 76 -9.68 -1.19 2.55
N VAL A 77 -10.63 -2.10 2.75
CA VAL A 77 -11.70 -2.38 1.79
C VAL A 77 -12.53 -1.13 1.52
N HIS A 78 -12.98 -0.44 2.56
CA HIS A 78 -13.78 0.79 2.40
C HIS A 78 -12.98 1.92 1.74
N ALA A 79 -11.73 2.13 2.15
CA ALA A 79 -10.87 3.13 1.52
C ALA A 79 -10.65 2.84 0.01
N CYS A 80 -10.45 1.57 -0.35
CA CYS A 80 -10.35 1.18 -1.76
C CYS A 80 -11.65 1.42 -2.52
N GLU A 81 -12.81 1.10 -1.94
CA GLU A 81 -14.11 1.33 -2.59
C GLU A 81 -14.36 2.80 -2.90
N ASP A 82 -14.14 3.66 -1.90
CA ASP A 82 -14.31 5.10 -2.05
C ASP A 82 -13.29 5.69 -3.03
N ALA A 83 -12.02 5.30 -2.94
CA ALA A 83 -10.98 5.76 -3.85
C ALA A 83 -11.27 5.36 -5.30
N ILE A 84 -11.68 4.11 -5.54
CA ILE A 84 -12.05 3.64 -6.88
C ILE A 84 -13.23 4.45 -7.42
N LYS A 85 -14.22 4.78 -6.59
CA LYS A 85 -15.37 5.59 -7.01
C LYS A 85 -14.93 6.98 -7.47
N VAL A 86 -14.08 7.65 -6.70
CA VAL A 86 -13.52 8.98 -7.03
C VAL A 86 -12.71 8.91 -8.33
N LEU A 87 -11.79 7.95 -8.45
CA LEU A 87 -10.90 7.84 -9.62
C LEU A 87 -11.65 7.51 -10.92
N LYS A 88 -12.80 6.82 -10.82
CA LYS A 88 -13.67 6.51 -11.97
C LYS A 88 -14.38 7.72 -12.57
N GLU A 89 -14.46 8.84 -11.85
CA GLU A 89 -15.03 10.08 -12.40
C GLU A 89 -14.11 10.68 -13.49
N GLY A 90 -12.88 10.17 -13.67
CA GLY A 90 -11.98 10.51 -14.77
C GLY A 90 -11.31 11.88 -14.63
N ILE A 91 -11.56 12.58 -13.53
CA ILE A 91 -10.92 13.84 -13.15
C ILE A 91 -9.67 13.50 -12.34
N ASN A 92 -8.66 14.39 -12.34
CA ASN A 92 -7.53 14.31 -11.43
C ASN A 92 -7.98 14.80 -10.04
N PRO A 93 -8.20 13.90 -9.08
CA PRO A 93 -8.77 14.28 -7.79
C PRO A 93 -7.73 14.92 -6.88
N GLU A 94 -8.18 15.80 -6.00
CA GLU A 94 -7.37 16.26 -4.87
C GLU A 94 -7.44 15.23 -3.74
N PHE A 95 -6.28 14.76 -3.30
CA PHE A 95 -6.15 13.90 -2.12
C PHE A 95 -5.56 14.71 -0.96
N LYS A 96 -6.01 14.40 0.25
CA LYS A 96 -5.63 15.12 1.47
C LYS A 96 -4.55 14.32 2.20
N GLY A 97 -3.38 14.90 2.42
CA GLY A 97 -2.31 14.29 3.19
C GLY A 97 -2.62 14.26 4.69
N PHE A 98 -1.71 13.64 5.46
CA PHE A 98 -1.81 13.59 6.92
C PHE A 98 -1.56 14.95 7.59
N ASP A 99 -0.77 15.81 6.95
CA ASP A 99 -0.60 17.24 7.31
C ASP A 99 -1.88 18.07 7.11
N GLY A 100 -2.84 17.50 6.37
CA GLY A 100 -4.10 18.11 6.03
C GLY A 100 -4.04 19.00 4.79
N GLU A 101 -2.89 19.07 4.12
CA GLU A 101 -2.76 19.72 2.82
C GLU A 101 -3.44 18.88 1.74
N LYS A 102 -3.95 19.55 0.71
CA LYS A 102 -4.54 18.90 -0.45
C LYS A 102 -3.62 19.06 -1.64
N SER A 103 -3.35 17.97 -2.32
CA SER A 103 -2.56 17.95 -3.55
C SER A 103 -3.31 17.17 -4.61
N LEU A 104 -3.08 17.51 -5.87
CA LEU A 104 -3.54 16.68 -6.98
C LEU A 104 -2.86 15.31 -6.88
N LEU A 105 -3.58 14.26 -7.27
CA LEU A 105 -3.01 12.91 -7.27
C LEU A 105 -1.92 12.76 -8.34
N TRP A 106 -2.07 13.47 -9.46
CA TRP A 106 -1.14 13.49 -10.58
C TRP A 106 -0.62 14.89 -10.85
N GLU A 107 0.67 15.01 -11.07
CA GLU A 107 1.31 16.21 -11.59
C GLU A 107 1.39 16.16 -13.12
N LEU A 108 1.66 17.30 -13.75
CA LEU A 108 1.83 17.35 -15.21
C LEU A 108 2.99 16.49 -15.70
N ASP A 109 4.02 16.34 -14.87
CA ASP A 109 5.21 15.52 -15.17
C ASP A 109 4.88 14.02 -15.21
N ASP A 110 3.79 13.58 -14.58
CA ASP A 110 3.34 12.18 -14.64
C ASP A 110 2.75 11.81 -16.00
N LEU A 111 2.46 12.80 -16.85
CA LEU A 111 1.87 12.64 -18.18
C LEU A 111 2.90 12.60 -19.32
N ASP A 112 4.19 12.32 -19.04
CA ASP A 112 5.26 12.45 -20.04
C ASP A 112 5.11 11.47 -21.22
N GLY A 113 4.31 10.40 -21.14
CA GLY A 113 3.88 9.59 -22.30
C GLY A 113 5.00 8.92 -23.15
N ARG A 114 6.27 9.16 -22.83
CA ARG A 114 7.47 8.60 -23.46
C ARG A 114 7.62 7.14 -23.03
N ASN A 115 8.12 6.30 -23.94
CA ASN A 115 8.40 4.87 -23.71
C ASN A 115 7.24 4.03 -23.14
N GLY A 116 5.98 4.32 -23.52
CA GLY A 116 4.81 3.56 -23.06
C GLY A 116 4.25 4.00 -21.69
N GLY A 117 4.69 5.17 -21.19
CA GLY A 117 4.07 5.87 -20.08
C GLY A 117 2.63 6.29 -20.37
N SER A 118 1.88 6.64 -19.33
CA SER A 118 0.51 7.14 -19.48
C SER A 118 0.50 8.51 -20.14
N ARG A 119 -0.44 8.73 -21.05
CA ARG A 119 -0.64 9.99 -21.77
C ARG A 119 -1.80 10.81 -21.20
N THR A 120 -2.64 10.19 -20.38
CA THR A 120 -3.81 10.83 -19.78
C THR A 120 -3.97 10.48 -18.31
N ILE A 121 -4.61 11.40 -17.57
CA ILE A 121 -5.06 11.16 -16.18
C ILE A 121 -5.96 9.92 -16.11
N VAL A 122 -6.78 9.68 -17.13
CA VAL A 122 -7.68 8.51 -17.17
C VAL A 122 -6.88 7.21 -17.17
N GLU A 123 -5.79 7.13 -17.93
CA GLU A 123 -4.91 5.97 -17.96
C GLU A 123 -4.15 5.79 -16.63
N LEU A 124 -3.71 6.87 -15.99
CA LEU A 124 -3.10 6.83 -14.67
C LEU A 124 -4.09 6.34 -13.60
N ASN A 125 -5.30 6.90 -13.58
CA ASN A 125 -6.40 6.46 -12.72
C ASN A 125 -6.70 4.98 -12.92
N ALA A 126 -6.78 4.51 -14.18
CA ALA A 126 -7.09 3.11 -14.48
C ALA A 126 -6.06 2.14 -13.87
N ARG A 127 -4.77 2.46 -13.95
CA ARG A 127 -3.70 1.64 -13.35
C ARG A 127 -3.83 1.56 -11.84
N ILE A 128 -3.99 2.70 -11.17
CA ILE A 128 -4.19 2.73 -9.70
C ILE A 128 -5.48 2.02 -9.30
N ILE A 129 -6.56 2.17 -10.06
CA ILE A 129 -7.82 1.46 -9.82
C ILE A 129 -7.58 -0.06 -9.83
N ASP A 130 -6.78 -0.59 -10.74
CA ASP A 130 -6.51 -2.02 -10.82
C ASP A 130 -5.71 -2.52 -9.60
N ASP A 131 -4.72 -1.75 -9.15
CA ASP A 131 -3.99 -2.05 -7.91
C ASP A 131 -4.91 -1.97 -6.67
N LEU A 132 -5.77 -0.94 -6.59
CA LEU A 132 -6.76 -0.80 -5.52
C LEU A 132 -7.78 -1.94 -5.50
N LYS A 133 -8.23 -2.43 -6.67
CA LYS A 133 -9.10 -3.62 -6.75
C LYS A 133 -8.39 -4.86 -6.23
N ARG A 134 -7.10 -5.02 -6.56
CA ARG A 134 -6.29 -6.16 -6.09
C ARG A 134 -6.13 -6.11 -4.58
N ILE A 135 -5.75 -4.96 -4.03
CA ILE A 135 -5.66 -4.72 -2.59
C ILE A 135 -7.01 -4.98 -1.90
N LYS A 136 -8.10 -4.43 -2.44
CA LYS A 136 -9.45 -4.67 -1.93
C LYS A 136 -9.77 -6.17 -1.88
N SER A 137 -9.55 -6.90 -2.97
CA SER A 137 -9.83 -8.33 -3.07
C SER A 137 -9.06 -9.16 -2.03
N ILE A 138 -7.80 -8.78 -1.76
CA ILE A 138 -6.96 -9.40 -0.73
C ILE A 138 -7.53 -9.08 0.66
N SER A 139 -7.77 -7.81 0.97
CA SER A 139 -8.27 -7.40 2.29
C SER A 139 -9.69 -7.89 2.58
N SER A 140 -10.56 -8.04 1.57
CA SER A 140 -11.89 -8.67 1.73
C SER A 140 -11.83 -10.14 2.15
N GLN A 141 -10.65 -10.78 2.04
CA GLN A 141 -10.40 -12.14 2.52
C GLN A 141 -9.70 -12.14 3.89
N GLU A 142 -9.76 -11.03 4.63
CA GLU A 142 -9.17 -10.81 5.96
C GLU A 142 -7.63 -10.81 5.99
N TYR A 143 -6.99 -10.54 4.85
CA TYR A 143 -5.55 -10.35 4.81
C TYR A 143 -5.15 -8.94 5.27
N TYR A 144 -4.18 -8.90 6.17
CA TYR A 144 -3.45 -7.67 6.53
C TYR A 144 -2.44 -7.35 5.43
N ILE A 145 -2.08 -6.07 5.31
CA ILE A 145 -1.09 -5.58 4.35
C ILE A 145 -0.08 -4.70 5.08
N ILE A 146 1.19 -4.97 4.83
CA ILE A 146 2.33 -4.18 5.30
C ILE A 146 3.20 -3.84 4.09
N GLU A 147 4.08 -2.87 4.28
CA GLU A 147 5.22 -2.68 3.40
C GLU A 147 6.48 -3.29 4.03
N ASN A 148 7.32 -3.91 3.20
CA ASN A 148 8.60 -4.40 3.65
C ASN A 148 9.62 -3.26 3.71
N GLU A 149 10.29 -3.13 4.83
CA GLU A 149 11.49 -2.30 4.95
C GLU A 149 12.60 -2.86 4.05
N GLN A 150 13.28 -1.98 3.30
CA GLN A 150 14.33 -2.34 2.34
C GLN A 150 15.73 -2.09 2.87
#